data_AF-F3G734-F1
#
_entry.id   AF-F3G734-F1
#
_cell.length_a   1.000
_cell.length_b   1.000
_cell.length_c   1.000
_cell.angle_alpha   90.00
_cell.angle_beta   90.00
_cell.angle_gamma   90.00
#
_symmetry.space_group_name_H-M   'P 1'
#
loop_
_entity.id
_entity.type
_entity.pdbx_description
1 polymer ?
#
loop_
_entity_poly.entity_id
_entity_poly.type
_entity_poly.pdbx_seq_one_letter_code
_entity_poly.pdbx_strand_id
1 'polypeptide(L)'
;AHTPGPYTFILNATREVPRLVLHPKRRTIGLRVPSHPIAQALLEQLGEPLMSVSLIMPGDSVPLSDPYEMRQILEHQVDLIIDGGIGGISASTVINLAEGEPQIVRVGCGDPTPFGERA
;
A
#
# COMPACT_ATOMS: atom_id res chain seq x y z
N ALA A 1 -13.36 3.40 11.41
CA ALA A 1 -12.45 3.94 12.46
C ALA A 1 -10.96 3.89 12.09
N HIS A 2 -10.52 3.12 11.08
CA HIS A 2 -9.09 2.92 10.76
C HIS A 2 -8.68 3.40 9.35
N THR A 3 -9.47 4.30 8.76
CA THR A 3 -9.19 4.97 7.48
C THR A 3 -9.52 6.46 7.60
N PRO A 4 -8.74 7.37 6.98
CA PRO A 4 -7.44 7.13 6.33
C PRO A 4 -6.36 6.66 7.32
N GLY A 5 -5.33 5.96 6.85
CA GLY A 5 -4.29 5.46 7.77
C GLY A 5 -3.28 4.47 7.18
N PRO A 6 -2.41 3.92 8.05
CA PRO A 6 -1.31 3.03 7.67
C PRO A 6 -1.75 1.58 7.45
N TYR A 7 -2.94 1.37 6.88
CA TYR A 7 -3.51 0.04 6.67
C TYR A 7 -3.72 -0.26 5.18
N THR A 8 -3.56 -1.52 4.83
CA THR A 8 -3.97 -2.09 3.55
C THR A 8 -4.91 -3.25 3.83
N PHE A 9 -6.10 -3.21 3.25
CA PHE A 9 -7.12 -4.24 3.42
C PHE A 9 -7.20 -5.10 2.17
N ILE A 10 -7.00 -6.41 2.30
CA ILE A 10 -7.24 -7.35 1.21
C ILE A 10 -8.73 -7.70 1.21
N LEU A 11 -9.40 -7.39 0.11
CA LEU A 11 -10.84 -7.55 -0.07
C LEU A 11 -11.16 -8.32 -1.35
N ASN A 12 -12.36 -8.89 -1.41
CA ASN A 12 -12.88 -9.50 -2.64
C ASN A 12 -13.10 -8.42 -3.70
N ALA A 13 -12.57 -8.63 -4.89
CA ALA A 13 -12.69 -7.66 -5.96
C ALA A 13 -14.06 -7.72 -6.65
N THR A 14 -14.57 -6.55 -7.03
CA THR A 14 -15.78 -6.42 -7.85
C THR A 14 -15.45 -6.62 -9.34
N ARG A 15 -16.45 -6.52 -10.21
CA ARG A 15 -16.27 -6.60 -11.67
C ARG A 15 -15.60 -5.34 -12.26
N GLU A 16 -15.57 -4.24 -11.53
CA GLU A 16 -14.97 -2.96 -11.96
C GLU A 16 -13.44 -3.00 -11.92
N VAL A 17 -12.88 -3.92 -11.13
CA VAL A 17 -11.43 -4.02 -10.93
C VAL A 17 -10.78 -4.73 -12.12
N PRO A 18 -9.80 -4.10 -12.81
CA PRO A 18 -9.14 -4.72 -13.96
C PRO A 18 -8.42 -6.01 -13.58
N ARG A 19 -8.49 -7.04 -14.45
CA ARG A 19 -7.88 -8.36 -14.17
C ARG A 19 -6.39 -8.30 -13.88
N LEU A 20 -5.68 -7.31 -14.44
CA LEU A 20 -4.24 -7.11 -14.25
C LEU A 20 -3.87 -6.85 -12.78
N VAL A 21 -4.79 -6.27 -12.00
CA VAL A 21 -4.50 -5.83 -10.62
C VAL A 21 -4.97 -6.87 -9.58
N LEU A 22 -5.63 -7.94 -10.04
CA LEU A 22 -6.21 -8.96 -9.19
C LEU A 22 -5.17 -10.01 -8.80
N HIS A 23 -5.28 -10.50 -7.57
CA HIS A 23 -4.56 -11.71 -7.19
C HIS A 23 -4.99 -12.89 -8.09
N PRO A 24 -4.06 -13.54 -8.82
CA PRO A 24 -4.39 -14.47 -9.91
C PRO A 24 -5.30 -15.63 -9.51
N LYS A 25 -5.18 -16.09 -8.25
CA LYS A 25 -5.91 -17.25 -7.73
C LYS A 25 -7.12 -16.91 -6.87
N ARG A 26 -7.07 -15.78 -6.15
CA ARG A 26 -8.04 -15.45 -5.08
C ARG A 26 -9.07 -14.42 -5.51
N ARG A 27 -8.87 -13.74 -6.64
CA ARG A 27 -9.72 -12.62 -7.09
C ARG A 27 -9.87 -11.52 -6.03
N THR A 28 -8.80 -11.29 -5.27
CA THR A 28 -8.74 -10.26 -4.23
C THR A 28 -7.85 -9.10 -4.68
N ILE A 29 -8.01 -7.95 -4.03
CA ILE A 29 -7.21 -6.74 -4.23
C ILE A 29 -6.87 -6.12 -2.87
N GLY A 30 -5.67 -5.53 -2.76
CA GLY A 30 -5.30 -4.69 -1.62
C GLY A 30 -5.79 -3.26 -1.82
N LEU A 31 -6.60 -2.76 -0.88
CA LEU A 31 -7.11 -1.39 -0.86
C LEU A 31 -6.47 -0.60 0.28
N ARG A 32 -6.07 0.63 -0.01
CA ARG A 32 -5.46 1.55 0.96
C ARG A 32 -6.07 2.93 0.82
N VAL A 33 -6.40 3.55 1.95
CA VAL A 33 -6.78 4.96 2.03
C VAL A 33 -5.66 5.71 2.76
N PRO A 34 -4.69 6.32 2.04
CA PRO A 34 -3.52 6.92 2.67
C PRO A 34 -3.88 8.21 3.41
N SER A 35 -3.22 8.52 4.52
CA SER A 35 -3.35 9.83 5.21
C SER A 35 -2.34 10.88 4.73
N HIS A 36 -1.42 10.51 3.83
CA HIS A 36 -0.34 11.39 3.38
C HIS A 36 -0.87 12.52 2.48
N PRO A 37 -0.56 13.81 2.77
CA PRO A 37 -1.10 14.95 2.02
C PRO A 37 -0.82 14.91 0.52
N ILE A 38 0.41 14.56 0.12
CA ILE A 38 0.77 14.45 -1.31
C ILE A 38 -0.07 13.35 -2.01
N ALA A 39 -0.26 12.19 -1.35
CA ALA A 39 -1.03 11.11 -1.94
C ALA A 39 -2.52 11.47 -2.08
N GLN A 40 -3.07 12.17 -1.08
CA GLN A 40 -4.43 12.70 -1.13
C GLN A 40 -4.61 13.73 -2.24
N ALA A 41 -3.68 14.68 -2.38
CA ALA A 41 -3.73 15.67 -3.46
C ALA A 41 -3.66 15.03 -4.85
N LEU A 42 -2.81 14.00 -5.04
CA LEU A 42 -2.75 13.25 -6.30
C LEU A 42 -4.07 12.54 -6.60
N LEU A 43 -4.67 11.87 -5.61
CA LEU A 43 -5.96 11.18 -5.78
C LEU A 43 -7.10 12.16 -6.07
N GLU A 44 -7.11 13.32 -5.41
CA GLU A 44 -8.10 14.37 -5.64
C GLU A 44 -8.02 14.93 -7.07
N GLN A 45 -6.80 15.16 -7.56
CA GLN A 45 -6.61 15.61 -8.94
C GLN A 45 -6.92 14.53 -9.97
N LEU A 46 -6.60 13.27 -9.67
CA LEU A 46 -6.85 12.14 -10.56
C LEU A 46 -8.35 11.81 -10.67
N GLY A 47 -9.11 11.96 -9.57
CA GLY A 47 -10.56 11.70 -9.54
C GLY A 47 -10.95 10.22 -9.53
N GLU A 48 -9.97 9.32 -9.48
CA GLU A 48 -10.15 7.86 -9.47
C GLU A 48 -9.06 7.15 -8.63
N PRO A 49 -9.23 5.85 -8.31
CA PRO A 49 -8.21 5.11 -7.56
C PRO A 49 -6.88 4.98 -8.32
N LEU A 50 -5.77 5.16 -7.60
CA LEU A 50 -4.43 4.96 -8.14
C LEU A 50 -3.92 3.54 -7.84
N MET A 51 -3.52 2.80 -8.88
CA MET A 51 -2.77 1.56 -8.71
C MET A 51 -1.41 1.88 -8.10
N SER A 52 -1.05 1.20 -7.02
CA SER A 52 0.25 1.40 -6.36
C SER A 52 0.75 0.13 -5.68
N VAL A 53 2.04 0.12 -5.37
CA VAL A 53 2.71 -0.88 -4.56
C VAL A 53 3.61 -0.18 -3.54
N SER A 54 3.98 -0.87 -2.46
CA SER A 54 5.04 -0.35 -1.58
C SER A 54 6.38 -0.44 -2.30
N LEU A 55 7.16 0.63 -2.30
CA LEU A 55 8.49 0.65 -2.91
C LEU A 55 9.48 -0.08 -2.01
N ILE A 56 9.48 -1.40 -2.07
CA ILE A 56 10.43 -2.29 -1.40
C ILE A 56 11.26 -2.95 -2.50
N MET A 57 12.57 -2.75 -2.48
CA MET A 57 13.46 -3.27 -3.53
C MET A 57 13.63 -4.79 -3.42
N PRO A 58 13.98 -5.47 -4.53
CA PRO A 58 14.25 -6.90 -4.49
C PRO A 58 15.38 -7.23 -3.50
N GLY A 59 15.08 -8.11 -2.54
CA GLY A 59 16.02 -8.50 -1.47
C GLY A 59 15.84 -7.75 -0.15
N ASP A 60 15.08 -6.65 -0.16
CA ASP A 60 14.86 -5.83 1.03
C ASP A 60 13.58 -6.22 1.79
N SER A 61 13.59 -5.93 3.09
CA SER A 61 12.44 -6.12 3.98
C SER A 61 11.73 -4.81 4.35
N VAL A 62 12.37 -3.67 4.08
CA VAL A 62 11.89 -2.33 4.40
C VAL A 62 11.71 -1.50 3.12
N PRO A 63 10.75 -0.56 3.10
CA PRO A 63 10.60 0.35 1.98
C PRO A 63 11.80 1.31 1.87
N LEU A 64 12.13 1.67 0.64
CA LEU A 64 13.06 2.76 0.36
C LEU A 64 12.43 4.08 0.83
N SER A 65 13.15 4.86 1.62
CA SER A 65 12.60 6.04 2.31
C SER A 65 13.27 7.36 1.94
N ASP A 66 14.51 7.35 1.44
CA ASP A 66 15.23 8.55 1.03
C ASP A 66 14.97 8.88 -0.45
N PRO A 67 14.37 10.03 -0.78
CA PRO A 67 14.11 10.42 -2.17
C PRO A 67 15.38 10.62 -3.01
N TYR A 68 16.52 10.97 -2.40
CA TYR A 68 17.80 11.08 -3.11
C TYR A 68 18.34 9.71 -3.51
N GLU A 69 18.21 8.72 -2.62
CA GLU A 69 18.55 7.33 -2.90
C GLU A 69 17.61 6.73 -3.96
N MET A 70 16.30 6.99 -3.84
CA MET A 70 15.31 6.61 -4.87
C MET A 70 15.72 7.11 -6.25
N ARG A 71 16.14 8.38 -6.34
CA ARG A 71 16.59 8.95 -7.60
C ARG A 71 17.82 8.24 -8.14
N GLN A 72 18.84 8.03 -7.32
CA GLN A 72 20.07 7.36 -7.75
C GLN A 72 19.81 5.95 -8.31
N ILE A 73 18.83 5.23 -7.75
CA ILE A 73 18.53 3.85 -8.14
C ILE A 73 17.53 3.78 -9.31
N LEU A 74 16.53 4.67 -9.33
CA LEU A 74 15.32 4.50 -10.15
C LEU A 74 15.12 5.58 -11.22
N GLU A 75 15.94 6.64 -11.31
CA GLU A 75 15.66 7.77 -12.22
C GLU A 75 15.57 7.40 -13.72
N HIS A 76 16.09 6.25 -14.12
CA HIS A 76 15.98 5.73 -15.49
C HIS A 76 14.90 4.65 -15.65
N GLN A 77 14.24 4.27 -14.57
CA GLN A 77 13.22 3.20 -14.52
C GLN A 77 11.80 3.76 -14.31
N VAL A 78 11.68 5.02 -13.87
CA VAL A 78 10.40 5.69 -13.61
C VAL A 78 10.36 7.06 -14.26
N ASP A 79 9.17 7.50 -14.67
CA ASP A 79 8.98 8.80 -15.32
C ASP A 79 9.06 9.98 -14.34
N LEU A 80 8.75 9.75 -13.06
CA LEU A 80 8.64 10.80 -12.06
C LEU A 80 8.98 10.27 -10.66
N ILE A 81 9.72 11.08 -9.91
CA ILE A 81 9.92 10.94 -8.46
C ILE A 81 9.44 12.24 -7.80
N ILE A 82 8.58 12.12 -6.80
CA ILE A 82 8.08 13.26 -6.02
C ILE A 82 8.81 13.26 -4.68
N ASP A 83 9.64 14.26 -4.45
CA ASP A 83 10.30 14.47 -3.16
C ASP A 83 9.30 15.04 -2.14
N GLY A 84 8.93 14.22 -1.16
CA GLY A 84 8.11 14.58 0.00
C GLY A 84 8.88 14.59 1.32
N GLY A 85 10.22 14.58 1.27
CA GLY A 85 11.10 14.34 2.41
C GLY A 85 11.30 12.85 2.74
N ILE A 86 12.06 12.59 3.82
CA ILE A 86 12.37 11.23 4.28
C ILE A 86 11.10 10.52 4.72
N GLY A 87 10.80 9.39 4.08
CA GLY A 87 9.67 8.53 4.40
C GLY A 87 9.89 7.64 5.63
N GLY A 88 8.85 6.92 6.03
CA GLY A 88 8.95 5.91 7.08
C GLY A 88 9.60 4.62 6.59
N ILE A 89 10.38 3.96 7.46
CA ILE A 89 11.04 2.67 7.19
C ILE A 89 10.13 1.45 7.41
N SER A 90 8.83 1.67 7.59
CA SER A 90 7.86 0.62 7.84
C SER A 90 6.68 0.78 6.91
N ALA A 91 6.27 -0.33 6.29
CA ALA A 91 5.15 -0.35 5.37
C ALA A 91 3.81 -0.34 6.13
N SER A 92 2.69 -0.34 5.39
CA SER A 92 1.37 -0.50 6.00
C SER A 92 1.20 -1.88 6.65
N THR A 93 0.40 -1.92 7.71
CA THR A 93 -0.15 -3.17 8.24
C THR A 93 -1.16 -3.71 7.25
N VAL A 94 -1.04 -4.99 6.88
CA VAL A 94 -1.89 -5.64 5.87
C VAL A 94 -2.83 -6.60 6.57
N ILE A 95 -4.13 -6.34 6.44
CA ILE A 95 -5.19 -7.16 7.01
C ILE A 95 -5.98 -7.79 5.88
N ASN A 96 -6.12 -9.11 5.88
CA ASN A 96 -7.00 -9.82 4.96
C ASN A 96 -8.39 -9.95 5.56
N LEU A 97 -9.38 -9.42 4.84
CA LEU A 97 -10.80 -9.43 5.20
C LEU A 97 -11.64 -10.23 4.17
N ALA A 98 -11.00 -10.95 3.25
CA ALA A 98 -11.69 -11.62 2.15
C ALA A 98 -12.46 -12.88 2.59
N GLU A 99 -12.07 -13.52 3.71
CA GLU A 99 -12.54 -14.84 4.14
C GLU A 99 -13.34 -14.80 5.47
N GLY A 100 -13.95 -13.65 5.78
CA GLY A 100 -14.85 -13.48 6.94
C GLY A 100 -14.12 -12.98 8.19
N GLU A 101 -13.22 -13.80 8.75
CA GLU A 101 -12.41 -13.41 9.91
C GLU A 101 -11.18 -12.60 9.48
N PRO A 102 -10.86 -11.47 10.15
CA PRO A 102 -9.64 -10.71 9.88
C PRO A 102 -8.38 -11.55 10.10
N GLN A 103 -7.47 -11.51 9.13
CA GLN A 103 -6.16 -12.16 9.24
C GLN A 103 -5.04 -11.13 9.05
N ILE A 104 -4.12 -11.06 10.01
CA ILE A 104 -2.95 -10.18 9.92
C ILE A 104 -1.91 -10.82 8.99
N VAL A 105 -1.78 -10.29 7.79
CA VAL A 105 -0.83 -10.76 6.77
C VAL A 105 0.56 -10.15 6.99
N ARG A 106 0.61 -8.87 7.37
CA ARG A 106 1.84 -8.15 7.66
C ARG A 106 1.60 -7.14 8.77
N VAL A 107 2.49 -7.12 9.77
CA VAL A 107 2.55 -6.05 10.76
C VAL A 107 3.45 -4.94 10.22
N GLY A 108 2.95 -3.71 10.20
CA GLY A 108 3.64 -2.51 9.77
C GLY A 108 3.33 -1.36 10.73
N CYS A 109 3.19 -0.13 10.23
CA CYS A 109 2.96 1.06 11.06
C CYS A 109 1.59 1.11 11.76
N GLY A 110 0.61 0.32 11.31
CA GLY A 110 -0.73 0.31 11.89
C GLY A 110 -0.83 -0.69 13.04
N ASP A 111 -1.42 -0.29 14.16
CA ASP A 111 -1.73 -1.20 15.27
C ASP A 111 -2.59 -2.38 14.78
N PRO A 112 -2.11 -3.63 14.88
CA PRO A 112 -2.85 -4.81 14.43
C PRO A 112 -3.87 -5.30 15.48
N THR A 113 -3.76 -4.87 16.75
CA THR A 113 -4.57 -5.35 17.88
C THR A 113 -6.09 -5.32 17.63
N PRO A 114 -6.65 -4.28 16.96
CA PRO A 114 -8.08 -4.25 16.63
C PRO A 114 -8.56 -5.36 15.70
N PHE A 115 -7.65 -6.07 15.04
CA PHE A 115 -7.93 -7.12 14.05
C PHE A 115 -7.56 -8.53 14.55
N GLY A 116 -7.27 -8.69 15.84
CA GLY A 116 -7.00 -9.98 16.47
C GLY A 116 -5.51 -10.30 16.64
N GLU A 117 -5.22 -11.56 16.97
CA GLU A 117 -3.86 -12.07 17.09
C GLU A 117 -3.33 -12.57 15.74
N ARG A 118 -2.00 -12.60 15.59
CA ARG A 118 -1.38 -13.05 14.35
C ARG A 118 -1.61 -14.56 14.19
N ALA A 119 -2.25 -14.96 13.09
CA ALA A 119 -2.38 -16.35 12.68
C ALA A 119 -1.04 -16.98 12.30
#